data_AF-A0A6M1YWB0-F1
#
_entry.id   AF-A0A6M1YWB0-F1
#
_cell.length_a   1.000
_cell.length_b   1.000
_cell.length_c   1.000
_cell.angle_alpha   90.00
_cell.angle_beta   90.00
_cell.angle_gamma   90.00
#
_symmetry.space_group_name_H-M   'P 1'
#
loop_
_entity.id
_entity.type
_entity.pdbx_description
1 polymer ?
#
loop_
_entity_poly.entity_id
_entity_poly.type
_entity_poly.pdbx_seq_one_letter_code
_entity_poly.pdbx_strand_id
1 'polypeptide(L)'
;MHIRILKVVFYSDLIKNVLIFFKLMKKENVMAVLGLSGVIVSVPSVDDFDQLPTTDANVIIDNHIIPACESKGVKLSSYGNHVGKGSLSGVEKYDEEKAAHLLFNVERIQKAFAALDAMVGQMSQYKTGSYGLKHTVEKYQGEYISNGDLIVAMLLKGYGARFGKQTESMSVNCEFKAKVLV
;
A
#
# COMPACT_ATOMS: atom_id res chain seq x y z
N MET A 1 26.59 38.87 27.49
CA MET A 1 26.17 37.92 26.45
C MET A 1 24.77 38.32 26.01
N HIS A 2 24.62 38.87 24.80
CA HIS A 2 23.39 39.48 24.31
C HIS A 2 22.64 38.52 23.39
N ILE A 3 21.41 38.17 23.75
CA ILE A 3 20.47 37.46 22.88
C ILE A 3 19.62 38.54 22.19
N ARG A 4 19.70 38.61 20.86
CA ARG A 4 18.84 39.46 20.04
C ARG A 4 17.62 38.66 19.59
N ILE A 5 16.44 39.14 19.97
CA ILE A 5 15.15 38.72 19.42
C ILE A 5 15.03 39.37 18.03
N LEU A 6 14.83 38.57 16.97
CA LEU A 6 14.54 39.10 15.64
C LEU A 6 13.03 39.09 15.35
N LYS A 7 12.58 40.25 14.90
CA LYS A 7 11.23 40.70 14.60
C LYS A 7 10.68 39.96 13.36
N VAL A 8 9.51 39.33 13.47
CA VAL A 8 8.77 38.75 12.33
C VAL A 8 7.97 39.87 11.66
N VAL A 9 8.18 40.10 10.36
CA VAL A 9 7.37 40.97 9.51
C VAL A 9 6.72 40.09 8.46
N PHE A 10 5.38 40.10 8.40
CA PHE A 10 4.60 39.37 7.39
C PHE A 10 4.63 40.11 6.05
N TYR A 11 4.93 39.38 4.97
CA TYR A 11 4.67 39.81 3.58
C TYR A 11 3.68 38.81 2.93
N SER A 12 2.61 39.36 2.36
CA SER A 12 1.36 38.67 1.97
C SER A 12 1.37 38.00 0.59
N ASP A 13 2.50 37.47 0.11
CA ASP A 13 2.60 36.90 -1.26
C ASP A 13 3.15 35.46 -1.35
N LEU A 14 3.27 34.74 -0.22
CA LEU A 14 3.84 33.38 -0.18
C LEU A 14 2.90 32.27 -0.70
N ILE A 15 1.73 32.59 -1.23
CA ILE A 15 0.74 31.61 -1.72
C ILE A 15 0.94 31.25 -3.20
N LYS A 16 1.74 32.01 -3.98
CA LYS A 16 1.83 31.80 -5.44
C LYS A 16 2.98 30.91 -5.94
N ASN A 17 4.01 30.62 -5.15
CA ASN A 17 5.20 29.93 -5.66
C ASN A 17 5.32 28.43 -5.32
N VAL A 18 4.35 27.86 -4.59
CA VAL A 18 4.14 26.40 -4.56
C VAL A 18 3.80 25.87 -5.97
N LEU A 19 3.30 26.72 -6.87
CA LEU A 19 3.12 26.40 -8.30
C LEU A 19 4.43 26.25 -9.10
N ILE A 20 5.58 26.72 -8.58
CA ILE A 20 6.87 26.55 -9.27
C ILE A 20 7.37 25.10 -9.15
N PHE A 21 6.95 24.37 -8.11
CA PHE A 21 7.27 22.95 -7.96
C PHE A 21 6.58 22.07 -9.02
N PHE A 22 5.42 22.51 -9.53
CA PHE A 22 4.72 21.83 -10.64
C PHE A 22 5.34 22.11 -12.01
N LYS A 23 6.22 23.11 -12.15
CA LYS A 23 6.75 23.55 -13.45
C LYS A 23 8.12 22.96 -13.81
N LEU A 24 8.75 22.22 -12.90
CA LEU A 24 10.04 21.54 -13.11
C LEU A 24 9.92 20.06 -13.50
N MET A 25 8.71 19.51 -13.63
CA MET A 25 8.48 18.13 -14.08
C MET A 25 7.99 18.04 -15.54
N LYS A 26 8.52 18.91 -16.43
CA LYS A 26 8.35 18.78 -17.89
C LYS A 26 9.67 19.09 -18.59
N LYS A 27 10.15 18.11 -19.37
CA LYS A 27 11.37 18.02 -20.22
C LYS A 27 12.51 17.26 -19.54
N GLU A 28 13.02 16.14 -20.04
CA GLU A 28 12.96 15.49 -21.35
C GLU A 28 13.31 13.99 -21.20
N ASN A 29 12.94 13.20 -22.23
CA ASN A 29 13.39 11.82 -22.51
C ASN A 29 12.68 10.68 -21.76
N VAL A 30 11.54 10.22 -22.29
CA VAL A 30 11.44 9.14 -23.29
C VAL A 30 9.94 8.83 -23.45
N MET A 31 9.34 9.29 -24.56
CA MET A 31 8.17 8.60 -25.08
C MET A 31 8.66 7.30 -25.72
N ALA A 32 8.66 6.23 -24.93
CA ALA A 32 8.64 4.87 -25.46
C ALA A 32 7.18 4.42 -25.47
N VAL A 33 6.58 4.48 -26.64
CA VAL A 33 5.35 3.76 -26.94
C VAL A 33 5.72 2.28 -26.95
N LEU A 34 5.07 1.49 -26.07
CA LEU A 34 4.61 0.09 -26.24
C LEU A 34 4.77 -0.75 -24.96
N GLY A 35 3.62 -1.07 -24.34
CA GLY A 35 3.42 -2.28 -23.55
C GLY A 35 3.08 -2.11 -22.07
N LEU A 36 1.82 -2.43 -21.71
CA LEU A 36 1.41 -3.01 -20.42
C LEU A 36 1.38 -2.00 -19.25
N SER A 37 0.44 -2.04 -18.30
CA SER A 37 0.74 -2.48 -16.91
C SER A 37 -0.29 -1.89 -15.94
N GLY A 38 -0.51 -2.55 -14.81
CA GLY A 38 -1.54 -2.29 -13.79
C GLY A 38 -1.48 -0.99 -12.96
N VAL A 39 -2.33 -0.89 -11.94
CA VAL A 39 -2.44 0.24 -10.99
C VAL A 39 -1.46 0.07 -9.83
N ILE A 40 -0.73 1.12 -9.46
CA ILE A 40 0.24 1.09 -8.35
C ILE A 40 -0.32 1.76 -7.10
N VAL A 41 -0.21 1.09 -5.96
CA VAL A 41 -0.50 1.62 -4.61
C VAL A 41 0.75 1.51 -3.75
N SER A 42 1.02 2.54 -2.95
CA SER A 42 2.07 2.56 -1.93
C SER A 42 1.59 3.41 -0.76
N VAL A 43 2.01 3.07 0.46
CA VAL A 43 1.72 3.82 1.67
C VAL A 43 3.04 4.09 2.43
N PRO A 44 3.09 5.09 3.31
CA PRO A 44 4.23 5.26 4.21
C PRO A 44 4.45 3.99 5.03
N SER A 45 5.72 3.62 5.25
CA SER A 45 6.03 2.50 6.13
C SER A 45 5.63 2.83 7.56
N VAL A 46 5.19 1.81 8.28
CA VAL A 46 4.93 1.87 9.71
C VAL A 46 5.98 1.01 10.40
N ASP A 47 6.68 1.56 11.38
CA ASP A 47 7.62 0.81 12.20
C ASP A 47 6.85 0.06 13.31
N ASP A 48 7.35 -1.10 13.71
CA ASP A 48 6.84 -1.90 14.83
C ASP A 48 5.34 -2.25 14.78
N PHE A 49 4.73 -2.32 13.58
CA PHE A 49 3.31 -2.65 13.41
C PHE A 49 2.92 -3.99 14.06
N ASP A 50 3.84 -4.96 14.08
CA ASP A 50 3.67 -6.26 14.72
C ASP A 50 3.59 -6.21 16.25
N GLN A 51 3.98 -5.09 16.87
CA GLN A 51 3.95 -4.90 18.33
C GLN A 51 2.75 -4.06 18.80
N LEU A 52 1.95 -3.52 17.88
CA LEU A 52 0.80 -2.69 18.22
C LEU A 52 -0.36 -3.52 18.81
N PRO A 53 -1.13 -2.97 19.75
CA PRO A 53 -2.42 -3.53 20.10
C PRO A 53 -3.32 -3.69 18.86
N THR A 54 -4.11 -4.76 18.81
CA THR A 54 -4.99 -5.06 17.66
C THR A 54 -5.93 -3.89 17.32
N THR A 55 -6.39 -3.12 18.32
CA THR A 55 -7.21 -1.93 18.12
C THR A 55 -6.48 -0.85 17.32
N ASP A 56 -5.21 -0.60 17.65
CA ASP A 56 -4.41 0.47 17.05
C ASP A 56 -3.96 0.08 15.64
N ALA A 57 -3.61 -1.20 15.45
CA ALA A 57 -3.33 -1.78 14.16
C ALA A 57 -4.53 -1.68 13.19
N ASN A 58 -5.76 -1.93 13.68
CA ASN A 58 -6.98 -1.71 12.88
C ASN A 58 -7.12 -0.26 12.45
N VAL A 59 -6.94 0.69 13.37
CA VAL A 59 -7.03 2.14 13.08
C VAL A 59 -6.05 2.53 11.95
N ILE A 60 -4.84 1.98 11.93
CA ILE A 60 -3.86 2.23 10.86
C ILE A 60 -4.36 1.68 9.52
N ILE A 61 -4.86 0.44 9.51
CA ILE A 61 -5.38 -0.20 8.29
C ILE A 61 -6.56 0.60 7.73
N ASP A 62 -7.51 0.97 8.59
CA ASP A 62 -8.74 1.66 8.21
C ASP A 62 -8.49 3.09 7.73
N ASN A 63 -7.52 3.80 8.31
CA ASN A 63 -7.25 5.19 7.96
C ASN A 63 -6.23 5.38 6.84
N HIS A 64 -5.36 4.39 6.60
CA HIS A 64 -4.25 4.55 5.65
C HIS A 64 -4.28 3.52 4.53
N ILE A 65 -4.49 2.23 4.82
CA ILE A 65 -4.39 1.17 3.82
C ILE A 65 -5.62 1.13 2.93
N ILE A 66 -6.80 1.02 3.54
CA ILE A 66 -8.07 0.91 2.80
C ILE A 66 -8.28 2.15 1.92
N PRO A 67 -8.17 3.41 2.43
CA PRO A 67 -8.42 4.59 1.61
C PRO A 67 -7.41 4.76 0.48
N ALA A 68 -6.13 4.41 0.71
CA ALA A 68 -5.11 4.46 -0.33
C ALA A 68 -5.46 3.52 -1.49
N CYS A 69 -5.92 2.31 -1.21
CA CYS A 69 -6.34 1.35 -2.23
C CYS A 69 -7.62 1.80 -2.95
N GLU A 70 -8.64 2.23 -2.19
CA GLU A 70 -9.93 2.67 -2.75
C GLU A 70 -9.78 3.90 -3.65
N SER A 71 -8.88 4.84 -3.30
CA SER A 71 -8.57 6.01 -4.13
C SER A 71 -8.03 5.65 -5.52
N LYS A 72 -7.57 4.41 -5.69
CA LYS A 72 -7.06 3.84 -6.96
C LYS A 72 -8.03 2.83 -7.58
N GLY A 73 -9.22 2.67 -7.02
CA GLY A 73 -10.23 1.71 -7.48
C GLY A 73 -9.89 0.26 -7.14
N VAL A 74 -9.12 0.04 -6.07
CA VAL A 74 -8.78 -1.29 -5.55
C VAL A 74 -9.55 -1.52 -4.26
N LYS A 75 -10.38 -2.56 -4.22
CA LYS A 75 -11.06 -3.03 -2.99
C LYS A 75 -10.33 -4.26 -2.45
N LEU A 76 -9.64 -4.13 -1.32
CA LEU A 76 -8.88 -5.22 -0.68
C LEU A 76 -9.79 -6.09 0.21
N SER A 77 -9.62 -7.40 0.18
CA SER A 77 -10.36 -8.32 1.07
C SER A 77 -9.44 -9.45 1.51
N SER A 78 -9.85 -10.28 2.45
CA SER A 78 -9.06 -11.45 2.90
C SER A 78 -8.68 -12.35 1.72
N TYR A 79 -9.54 -12.48 0.72
CA TYR A 79 -9.25 -13.26 -0.47
C TYR A 79 -8.14 -12.68 -1.35
N GLY A 80 -7.81 -11.38 -1.21
CA GLY A 80 -6.81 -10.67 -1.99
C GLY A 80 -7.29 -9.26 -2.33
N ASN A 81 -7.68 -9.05 -3.58
CA ASN A 81 -8.19 -7.76 -4.03
C ASN A 81 -9.20 -7.89 -5.18
N HIS A 82 -9.92 -6.79 -5.43
CA HIS A 82 -10.81 -6.61 -6.57
C HIS A 82 -10.44 -5.30 -7.27
N VAL A 83 -10.29 -5.34 -8.59
CA VAL A 83 -10.05 -4.17 -9.44
C VAL A 83 -11.27 -3.91 -10.32
N GLY A 84 -11.73 -2.67 -10.39
CA GLY A 84 -12.85 -2.26 -11.26
C GLY A 84 -14.26 -2.54 -10.68
N LYS A 85 -15.28 -2.45 -11.53
CA LYS A 85 -16.69 -2.75 -11.20
C LYS A 85 -16.90 -4.27 -11.19
N GLY A 86 -16.39 -4.96 -10.17
CA GLY A 86 -16.63 -6.40 -9.98
C GLY A 86 -18.13 -6.75 -10.04
N SER A 87 -18.47 -8.04 -10.01
CA SER A 87 -19.89 -8.43 -9.88
C SER A 87 -20.51 -7.69 -8.69
N LEU A 88 -21.74 -7.20 -8.84
CA LEU A 88 -22.48 -6.49 -7.78
C LEU A 88 -22.36 -7.22 -6.43
N SER A 89 -22.39 -8.56 -6.45
CA SER A 89 -22.20 -9.42 -5.28
C SER A 89 -20.84 -9.30 -4.56
N GLY A 90 -19.74 -9.06 -5.28
CA GLY A 90 -18.42 -8.88 -4.67
C GLY A 90 -18.25 -7.48 -4.07
N VAL A 91 -18.92 -6.49 -4.64
CA VAL A 91 -18.91 -5.10 -4.15
C VAL A 91 -19.77 -4.96 -2.89
N GLU A 92 -20.98 -5.53 -2.90
CA GLU A 92 -21.90 -5.54 -1.75
C GLU A 92 -21.28 -6.25 -0.54
N LYS A 93 -20.72 -7.45 -0.76
CA LYS A 93 -20.03 -8.20 0.29
C LYS A 93 -18.82 -7.44 0.86
N TYR A 94 -18.08 -6.71 0.03
CA TYR A 94 -16.96 -5.89 0.51
C TYR A 94 -17.42 -4.77 1.45
N ASP A 95 -18.49 -4.05 1.11
CA ASP A 95 -18.95 -2.93 1.94
C ASP A 95 -19.51 -3.45 3.29
N GLU A 96 -20.15 -4.63 3.31
CA GLU A 96 -20.55 -5.33 4.53
C GLU A 96 -19.37 -5.78 5.38
N GLU A 97 -18.38 -6.46 4.78
CA GLU A 97 -17.16 -6.91 5.48
C GLU A 97 -16.35 -5.72 6.01
N LYS A 98 -16.31 -4.60 5.28
CA LYS A 98 -15.69 -3.35 5.72
C LYS A 98 -16.39 -2.79 6.95
N ALA A 99 -17.73 -2.69 6.92
CA ALA A 99 -18.50 -2.18 8.04
C ALA A 99 -18.38 -3.06 9.30
N ALA A 100 -18.14 -4.36 9.11
CA ALA A 100 -17.95 -5.32 10.20
C ALA A 100 -16.49 -5.48 10.65
N HIS A 101 -15.53 -4.75 10.05
CA HIS A 101 -14.08 -4.94 10.27
C HIS A 101 -13.60 -6.39 10.02
N LEU A 102 -14.20 -7.06 9.04
CA LEU A 102 -13.91 -8.46 8.66
C LEU A 102 -13.11 -8.59 7.37
N LEU A 103 -12.67 -7.48 6.77
CA LEU A 103 -11.87 -7.52 5.55
C LEU A 103 -10.55 -8.28 5.74
N PHE A 104 -9.97 -8.24 6.94
CA PHE A 104 -8.65 -8.82 7.21
C PHE A 104 -8.59 -9.44 8.61
N ASN A 105 -7.58 -10.28 8.82
CA ASN A 105 -7.21 -10.73 10.15
C ASN A 105 -5.92 -10.04 10.59
N VAL A 106 -6.05 -9.08 11.52
CA VAL A 106 -4.92 -8.25 11.98
C VAL A 106 -3.79 -9.07 12.58
N GLU A 107 -4.10 -10.11 13.38
CA GLU A 107 -3.06 -10.95 13.98
C GLU A 107 -2.23 -11.67 12.91
N ARG A 108 -2.85 -12.15 11.83
CA ARG A 108 -2.14 -12.74 10.69
C ARG A 108 -1.28 -11.71 9.96
N ILE A 109 -1.79 -10.49 9.79
CA ILE A 109 -1.02 -9.39 9.19
C ILE A 109 0.21 -9.09 10.04
N GLN A 110 0.08 -8.99 11.35
CA GLN A 110 1.19 -8.71 12.27
C GLN A 110 2.26 -9.81 12.24
N LYS A 111 1.86 -11.09 12.26
CA LYS A 111 2.79 -12.21 12.12
C LYS A 111 3.56 -12.17 10.81
N ALA A 112 2.86 -11.95 9.69
CA ALA A 112 3.54 -11.80 8.40
C ALA A 112 4.44 -10.57 8.37
N PHE A 113 3.98 -9.44 8.89
CA PHE A 113 4.77 -8.21 8.98
C PHE A 113 6.10 -8.46 9.70
N ALA A 114 6.10 -9.17 10.83
CA ALA A 114 7.32 -9.53 11.54
C ALA A 114 8.24 -10.46 10.71
N ALA A 115 7.67 -11.40 9.96
CA ALA A 115 8.44 -12.35 9.15
C ALA A 115 9.05 -11.73 7.88
N LEU A 116 8.43 -10.70 7.31
CA LEU A 116 8.78 -10.19 5.97
C LEU A 116 10.24 -9.75 5.83
N ASP A 117 10.85 -9.13 6.84
CA ASP A 117 12.24 -8.64 6.73
C ASP A 117 13.27 -9.79 6.63
N ALA A 118 12.95 -10.95 7.20
CA ALA A 118 13.80 -12.15 7.08
C ALA A 118 13.63 -12.86 5.73
N MET A 119 12.52 -12.62 5.04
CA MET A 119 12.10 -13.41 3.86
C MET A 119 12.25 -12.65 2.55
N VAL A 120 11.93 -11.36 2.59
CA VAL A 120 11.95 -10.47 1.45
C VAL A 120 13.21 -9.64 1.57
N GLY A 121 14.32 -10.19 1.06
CA GLY A 121 15.56 -9.43 0.91
C GLY A 121 15.34 -8.19 0.05
N GLN A 122 16.36 -7.33 -0.07
CA GLN A 122 16.34 -6.17 -0.98
C GLN A 122 16.16 -6.65 -2.43
N MET A 123 14.91 -6.75 -2.88
CA MET A 123 14.62 -6.98 -4.29
C MET A 123 14.94 -5.68 -5.05
N SER A 124 15.17 -5.73 -6.35
CA SER A 124 15.42 -4.53 -7.15
C SER A 124 14.29 -4.24 -8.16
N GLN A 125 13.32 -5.15 -8.29
CA GLN A 125 12.25 -5.13 -9.29
C GLN A 125 10.97 -5.83 -8.79
N TYR A 126 9.84 -5.60 -9.47
CA TYR A 126 8.60 -6.37 -9.29
C TYR A 126 8.82 -7.81 -9.76
N LYS A 127 9.23 -8.71 -8.86
CA LYS A 127 9.50 -10.12 -9.22
C LYS A 127 8.61 -11.12 -8.49
N THR A 128 7.89 -10.69 -7.46
CA THR A 128 7.12 -11.61 -6.61
C THR A 128 5.64 -11.28 -6.67
N GLY A 129 4.88 -12.17 -7.30
CA GLY A 129 3.42 -12.17 -7.20
C GLY A 129 2.97 -12.56 -5.79
N SER A 130 1.91 -11.94 -5.30
CA SER A 130 1.38 -12.12 -3.94
C SER A 130 1.13 -13.59 -3.60
N TYR A 131 0.64 -14.37 -4.56
CA TYR A 131 0.40 -15.80 -4.39
C TYR A 131 1.67 -16.61 -4.09
N GLY A 132 2.76 -16.37 -4.83
CA GLY A 132 4.03 -17.10 -4.60
C GLY A 132 4.70 -16.68 -3.30
N LEU A 133 4.63 -15.39 -2.96
CA LEU A 133 5.14 -14.89 -1.69
C LEU A 133 4.36 -15.45 -0.51
N LYS A 134 3.03 -15.55 -0.64
CA LYS A 134 2.14 -16.12 0.37
C LYS A 134 2.61 -17.51 0.80
N HIS A 135 2.77 -18.44 -0.14
CA HIS A 135 3.23 -19.80 0.19
C HIS A 135 4.62 -19.83 0.83
N THR A 136 5.48 -18.89 0.44
CA THR A 136 6.80 -18.75 1.06
C THR A 136 6.63 -18.36 2.53
N VAL A 137 5.84 -17.31 2.81
CA VAL A 137 5.53 -16.83 4.18
C VAL A 137 4.87 -17.92 5.01
N GLU A 138 3.86 -18.61 4.47
CA GLU A 138 3.19 -19.73 5.14
C GLU A 138 4.17 -20.83 5.56
N LYS A 139 5.09 -21.21 4.67
CA LYS A 139 6.11 -22.23 4.97
C LYS A 139 7.06 -21.78 6.08
N TYR A 140 7.40 -20.51 6.14
CA TYR A 140 8.31 -19.96 7.15
C TYR A 140 7.66 -19.88 8.53
N GLN A 141 6.43 -19.37 8.60
CA GLN A 141 5.73 -19.17 9.87
C GLN A 141 4.97 -20.41 10.37
N GLY A 142 4.76 -21.41 9.49
CA GLY A 142 4.01 -22.64 9.83
C GLY A 142 2.49 -22.44 9.95
N GLU A 143 1.98 -21.29 9.51
CA GLU A 143 0.56 -20.91 9.61
C GLU A 143 0.04 -20.35 8.29
N TYR A 144 -1.25 -20.57 8.04
CA TYR A 144 -1.95 -20.01 6.88
C TYR A 144 -2.04 -18.48 6.94
N ILE A 145 -1.84 -17.83 5.80
CA ILE A 145 -2.15 -16.41 5.61
C ILE A 145 -2.97 -16.20 4.35
N SER A 146 -3.94 -15.29 4.41
CA SER A 146 -4.74 -14.95 3.25
C SER A 146 -3.96 -14.00 2.31
N ASN A 147 -4.32 -13.97 1.02
CA ASN A 147 -3.67 -13.06 0.08
C ASN A 147 -3.87 -11.60 0.49
N GLY A 148 -5.05 -11.25 1.01
CA GLY A 148 -5.35 -9.92 1.50
C GLY A 148 -4.44 -9.50 2.65
N ASP A 149 -4.32 -10.37 3.66
CA ASP A 149 -3.48 -10.11 4.83
C ASP A 149 -2.02 -9.84 4.42
N LEU A 150 -1.49 -10.63 3.47
CA LEU A 150 -0.13 -10.43 2.96
C LEU A 150 0.02 -9.10 2.20
N ILE A 151 -0.95 -8.73 1.38
CA ILE A 151 -0.92 -7.46 0.64
C ILE A 151 -0.86 -6.28 1.62
N VAL A 152 -1.68 -6.32 2.67
CA VAL A 152 -1.69 -5.29 3.72
C VAL A 152 -0.33 -5.23 4.43
N ALA A 153 0.24 -6.37 4.83
CA ALA A 153 1.55 -6.43 5.48
C ALA A 153 2.67 -5.84 4.61
N MET A 154 2.68 -6.18 3.32
CA MET A 154 3.66 -5.65 2.36
C MET A 154 3.53 -4.14 2.17
N LEU A 155 2.30 -3.63 2.06
CA LEU A 155 2.05 -2.18 1.97
C LEU A 155 2.56 -1.46 3.22
N LEU A 156 2.25 -1.98 4.42
CA LEU A 156 2.71 -1.42 5.70
C LEU A 156 4.24 -1.42 5.83
N LYS A 157 4.94 -2.39 5.24
CA LYS A 157 6.42 -2.40 5.17
C LYS A 157 7.02 -1.39 4.17
N GLY A 158 6.17 -0.67 3.42
CA GLY A 158 6.57 0.32 2.42
C GLY A 158 6.83 -0.26 1.03
N TYR A 159 6.41 -1.49 0.75
CA TYR A 159 6.47 -2.04 -0.60
C TYR A 159 5.36 -1.43 -1.46
N GLY A 160 5.65 -1.13 -2.72
CA GLY A 160 4.63 -0.71 -3.68
C GLY A 160 3.95 -1.93 -4.31
N ALA A 161 2.62 -2.00 -4.33
CA ALA A 161 1.88 -3.08 -4.99
C ALA A 161 1.38 -2.65 -6.37
N ARG A 162 1.57 -3.50 -7.39
CA ARG A 162 1.03 -3.36 -8.74
C ARG A 162 -0.13 -4.36 -8.92
N PHE A 163 -1.33 -3.83 -9.08
CA PHE A 163 -2.57 -4.59 -9.31
C PHE A 163 -2.90 -4.64 -10.80
N GLY A 164 -3.43 -5.75 -11.32
CA GLY A 164 -3.84 -5.88 -12.72
C GLY A 164 -4.78 -4.76 -13.22
N LYS A 165 -5.00 -4.67 -14.54
CA LYS A 165 -5.88 -3.64 -15.12
C LYS A 165 -7.30 -3.75 -14.58
N GLN A 166 -7.95 -2.60 -14.38
CA GLN A 166 -9.37 -2.49 -13.96
C GLN A 166 -10.37 -3.11 -14.94
N THR A 167 -9.94 -3.55 -16.12
CA THR A 167 -10.76 -4.18 -17.16
C THR A 167 -10.73 -5.70 -17.11
N GLU A 168 -9.84 -6.29 -16.31
CA GLU A 168 -9.73 -7.73 -16.17
C GLU A 168 -10.59 -8.18 -14.98
N SER A 169 -11.46 -9.15 -15.22
CA SER A 169 -12.25 -9.83 -14.20
C SER A 169 -11.38 -10.17 -12.98
N MET A 170 -11.79 -9.72 -11.79
CA MET A 170 -11.23 -10.08 -10.47
C MET A 170 -9.73 -10.46 -10.47
N SER A 171 -8.83 -9.46 -10.44
CA SER A 171 -7.43 -9.74 -10.10
C SER A 171 -7.32 -9.96 -8.60
N VAL A 172 -7.23 -11.22 -8.15
CA VAL A 172 -7.08 -11.57 -6.72
C VAL A 172 -5.62 -11.42 -6.25
N ASN A 173 -4.67 -11.41 -7.19
CA ASN A 173 -3.25 -11.31 -6.92
C ASN A 173 -2.69 -9.97 -7.41
N CYS A 174 -1.60 -9.52 -6.77
CA CYS A 174 -0.82 -8.36 -7.19
C CYS A 174 0.67 -8.71 -7.25
N GLU A 175 1.50 -7.79 -7.71
CA GLU A 175 2.96 -7.92 -7.70
C GLU A 175 3.58 -6.84 -6.82
N PHE A 176 4.66 -7.15 -6.09
CA PHE A 176 5.29 -6.20 -5.19
C PHE A 176 6.60 -5.63 -5.75
N LYS A 177 6.72 -4.29 -5.74
CA LYS A 177 7.96 -3.56 -5.93
C LYS A 177 8.77 -3.71 -4.67
N ALA A 178 10.06 -3.91 -4.83
CA ALA A 178 10.98 -3.77 -3.73
C ALA A 178 10.83 -2.46 -2.94
N LYS A 179 11.10 -2.54 -1.63
CA LYS A 179 11.24 -1.40 -0.74
C LYS A 179 12.36 -0.51 -1.26
N VAL A 180 12.03 0.75 -1.60
CA VAL A 180 13.06 1.76 -1.80
C VAL A 180 13.52 2.15 -0.41
N LEU A 181 14.72 1.74 -0.02
CA LEU A 181 15.36 2.22 1.20
C LEU A 181 15.64 3.71 0.99
N VAL A 182 14.90 4.55 1.69
CA VAL A 182 15.12 6.00 1.74
C VAL A 182 16.07 6.30 2.90
#